data_AF-A0A432HJ14-F1
#
_entry.id   AF-A0A432HJ14-F1
#
_cell.length_a   1.000
_cell.length_b   1.000
_cell.length_c   1.000
_cell.angle_alpha   90.00
_cell.angle_beta   90.00
_cell.angle_gamma   90.00
#
_symmetry.space_group_name_H-M   'P 1'
#
loop_
_entity.id
_entity.type
_entity.pdbx_description
1 polymer ?
#
loop_
_entity_poly.entity_id
_entity_poly.type
_entity_poly.pdbx_seq_one_letter_code
_entity_poly.pdbx_strand_id
1 'polypeptide(L)'
;LDTGERLPHWVEIDVRSQEDEPTFVYIRTVRGLEHDASYGVAYRNLVDTGGNAVEPSAAFAALRDGQSTDSPQIEAQRADYEGLFTSLGEAGVDRSTLQAAWFFHTASTASILQDIVAMRDDASQRLGDDGVGCDVTEVVEDYGEDNTTFRLIRGTFSTPQYMESDFPPAAMRRDASGSPEFIEFREVVFAILIPQILAEEGRSGSMTILGHGFMGDGDGMVRGNRVFANMTGRVMIGTDWKGWSSDGDFDALTYSLINVEYFQHQQERHMQSIVNNLAMMRTFTGVCADLPEFQHEGTNLVDVSDVNYWGVSFGGLRGPALMSMVPEVDRGVLWVGGSSFTHQIERSTHYTTFDLLFAESIAYPSRNDRGIMIAAMQSLWDSTDAETFLPYHENGLDGLIQPFQMVYITSMNDFQVATLSCDRAVRTAGLANLEASAWHPWGVEVVSGPITGSGVAYFDGNFPEVPTGNLAGSLDYHSNAHGQVIPQPAAYTMAFDFLDTGVISDTCDGSCTFEGIW
;
A
#
# COMPACT_ATOMS: atom_id res chain seq x y z
N LEU A 1 -16.24 19.71 -8.30
CA LEU A 1 -17.40 20.41 -8.90
C LEU A 1 -17.95 21.46 -7.94
N ASP A 2 -17.94 21.19 -6.64
CA ASP A 2 -18.51 22.10 -5.63
C ASP A 2 -17.69 23.37 -5.39
N THR A 3 -16.36 23.29 -5.50
CA THR A 3 -15.43 24.38 -5.16
C THR A 3 -14.86 25.13 -6.36
N GLY A 4 -14.97 24.56 -7.56
CA GLY A 4 -14.26 25.06 -8.76
C GLY A 4 -12.73 24.90 -8.72
N GLU A 5 -12.18 24.27 -7.67
CA GLU A 5 -10.75 24.00 -7.55
C GLU A 5 -10.26 23.06 -8.66
N ARG A 6 -9.11 23.38 -9.24
CA ARG A 6 -8.44 22.53 -10.23
C ARG A 6 -7.42 21.66 -9.51
N LEU A 7 -7.64 20.35 -9.52
CA LEU A 7 -6.69 19.43 -8.92
C LEU A 7 -5.43 19.28 -9.80
N PRO A 8 -4.23 19.31 -9.21
CA PRO A 8 -3.01 18.96 -9.92
C PRO A 8 -3.06 17.51 -10.40
N HIS A 9 -2.73 17.32 -11.66
CA HIS A 9 -2.73 16.02 -12.34
C HIS A 9 -1.65 16.03 -13.42
N TRP A 10 -1.19 14.85 -13.82
CA TRP A 10 -0.45 14.69 -15.05
C TRP A 10 -1.32 14.01 -16.11
N VAL A 11 -0.96 14.27 -17.36
CA VAL A 11 -1.55 13.64 -18.53
C VAL A 11 -0.47 12.78 -19.16
N GLU A 12 -0.77 11.53 -19.42
CA GLU A 12 0.16 10.62 -20.09
C GLU A 12 -0.53 9.89 -21.25
N ILE A 13 0.25 9.66 -22.30
CA ILE A 13 -0.15 8.82 -23.43
C ILE A 13 0.30 7.40 -23.11
N ASP A 14 -0.57 6.42 -23.32
CA ASP A 14 -0.24 5.01 -23.09
C ASP A 14 0.84 4.55 -24.08
N VAL A 15 2.06 4.35 -23.59
CA VAL A 15 3.17 3.89 -24.43
C VAL A 15 3.12 2.38 -24.67
N ARG A 16 2.14 1.67 -24.09
CA ARG A 16 1.90 0.24 -24.29
C ARG A 16 0.83 -0.06 -25.35
N SER A 17 0.30 0.96 -26.04
CA SER A 17 -0.75 0.78 -27.06
C SER A 17 -0.34 -0.18 -28.18
N GLN A 18 -1.28 -1.01 -28.61
CA GLN A 18 -1.15 -1.88 -29.78
C GLN A 18 -1.47 -1.09 -31.07
N GLU A 19 -0.81 -1.42 -32.19
CA GLU A 19 -0.94 -0.65 -33.45
C GLU A 19 -2.37 -0.64 -34.01
N ASP A 20 -3.15 -1.69 -33.74
CA ASP A 20 -4.52 -1.86 -34.20
C ASP A 20 -5.59 -1.39 -33.19
N GLU A 21 -5.18 -0.76 -32.08
CA GLU A 21 -6.07 -0.25 -31.04
C GLU A 21 -5.94 1.27 -30.84
N PRO A 22 -7.02 1.97 -30.44
CA PRO A 22 -6.93 3.36 -30.02
C PRO A 22 -5.98 3.55 -28.83
N THR A 23 -5.12 4.56 -28.90
CA THR A 23 -4.22 4.92 -27.79
C THR A 23 -4.97 5.63 -26.66
N PHE A 24 -4.77 5.17 -25.42
CA PHE A 24 -5.30 5.83 -24.24
C PHE A 24 -4.53 7.10 -23.87
N VAL A 25 -5.28 8.07 -23.34
CA VAL A 25 -4.75 9.27 -22.68
C VAL A 25 -5.22 9.24 -21.23
N TYR A 26 -4.33 8.87 -20.32
CA TYR A 26 -4.64 8.83 -18.90
C TYR A 26 -4.53 10.24 -18.29
N ILE A 27 -5.50 10.59 -17.44
CA ILE A 27 -5.39 11.67 -16.47
C ILE A 27 -5.24 11.01 -15.11
N ARG A 28 -4.18 11.37 -14.39
CA ARG A 28 -3.89 10.85 -13.05
C ARG A 28 -3.65 12.01 -12.11
N THR A 29 -4.39 12.06 -11.02
CA THR A 29 -4.13 13.04 -9.97
C THR A 29 -2.79 12.74 -9.31
N VAL A 30 -2.12 13.77 -8.80
CA VAL A 30 -0.82 13.59 -8.13
C VAL A 30 -0.95 13.18 -6.65
N ARG A 31 -2.17 13.19 -6.11
CA ARG A 31 -2.57 12.81 -4.76
C ARG A 31 -3.97 12.18 -4.74
N GLY A 32 -4.36 11.62 -3.60
CA GLY A 32 -5.71 11.14 -3.32
C GLY A 32 -6.80 12.13 -3.63
N LEU A 33 -7.91 11.61 -4.16
CA LEU A 33 -9.15 12.38 -4.24
C LEU A 33 -9.77 12.41 -2.84
N GLU A 34 -10.47 13.49 -2.52
CA GLU A 34 -11.26 13.57 -1.31
C GLU A 34 -12.37 12.50 -1.37
N HIS A 35 -12.64 11.87 -0.24
CA HIS A 35 -13.73 10.92 -0.11
C HIS A 35 -15.07 11.66 -0.05
N ASP A 36 -16.14 11.04 -0.53
CA ASP A 36 -17.49 11.61 -0.55
C ASP A 36 -17.58 12.97 -1.29
N ALA A 37 -16.87 13.12 -2.40
CA ALA A 37 -16.74 14.38 -3.13
C ALA A 37 -17.07 14.26 -4.63
N SER A 38 -17.60 15.34 -5.20
CA SER A 38 -17.98 15.43 -6.62
C SER A 38 -16.87 16.00 -7.49
N TYR A 39 -16.46 15.27 -8.52
CA TYR A 39 -15.43 15.66 -9.48
C TYR A 39 -15.97 15.75 -10.90
N GLY A 40 -15.35 16.65 -11.68
CA GLY A 40 -15.59 16.81 -13.10
C GLY A 40 -14.27 16.72 -13.84
N VAL A 41 -14.28 16.04 -14.99
CA VAL A 41 -13.14 15.90 -15.88
C VAL A 41 -13.52 16.52 -17.22
N ALA A 42 -12.59 17.29 -17.81
CA ALA A 42 -12.81 17.97 -19.07
C ALA A 42 -11.55 17.91 -19.94
N TYR A 43 -11.69 17.31 -21.12
CA TYR A 43 -10.70 17.37 -22.19
C TYR A 43 -11.12 18.47 -23.17
N ARG A 44 -10.17 19.36 -23.49
CA ARG A 44 -10.39 20.49 -24.38
C ARG A 44 -9.14 20.78 -25.21
N ASN A 45 -9.34 21.34 -26.39
CA ASN A 45 -8.29 21.76 -27.31
C ASN A 45 -7.22 20.68 -27.61
N LEU A 46 -7.58 19.39 -27.50
CA LEU A 46 -6.76 18.28 -27.92
C LEU A 46 -6.56 18.32 -29.43
N VAL A 47 -5.32 18.08 -29.86
CA VAL A 47 -4.97 17.90 -31.25
C VAL A 47 -4.25 16.57 -31.43
N ASP A 48 -4.39 15.97 -32.59
CA ASP A 48 -3.64 14.78 -32.99
C ASP A 48 -2.17 15.12 -33.34
N THR A 49 -1.39 14.11 -33.71
CA THR A 49 0.01 14.27 -34.11
C THR A 49 0.21 15.06 -35.41
N GLY A 50 -0.85 15.22 -36.21
CA GLY A 50 -0.88 16.08 -37.40
C GLY A 50 -1.31 17.52 -37.11
N GLY A 51 -1.69 17.84 -35.86
CA GLY A 51 -2.21 19.14 -35.46
C GLY A 51 -3.70 19.35 -35.76
N ASN A 52 -4.43 18.32 -36.18
CA ASN A 52 -5.87 18.41 -36.36
C ASN A 52 -6.58 18.31 -35.01
N ALA A 53 -7.68 19.04 -34.83
CA ALA A 53 -8.49 18.91 -33.63
C ALA A 53 -9.04 17.48 -33.50
N VAL A 54 -8.97 16.91 -32.30
CA VAL A 54 -9.64 15.64 -32.00
C VAL A 54 -11.13 15.89 -31.93
N GLU A 55 -11.93 15.19 -32.73
CA GLU A 55 -13.38 15.39 -32.73
C GLU A 55 -14.05 14.73 -31.51
N PRO A 56 -15.05 15.38 -30.89
CA PRO A 56 -15.88 14.74 -29.87
C PRO A 56 -16.65 13.55 -30.44
N SER A 57 -17.04 12.61 -29.59
CA SER A 57 -18.04 11.60 -30.00
C SER A 57 -19.37 12.28 -30.35
N ALA A 58 -20.12 11.71 -31.30
CA ALA A 58 -21.40 12.29 -31.73
C ALA A 58 -22.39 12.45 -30.56
N ALA A 59 -22.39 11.52 -29.61
CA ALA A 59 -23.22 11.58 -28.41
C ALA A 59 -22.82 12.76 -27.50
N PHE A 60 -21.51 12.94 -27.24
CA PHE A 60 -21.04 14.06 -26.43
C PHE A 60 -21.27 15.40 -27.13
N ALA A 61 -21.04 15.47 -28.45
CA ALA A 61 -21.33 16.66 -29.24
C ALA A 61 -22.82 17.04 -29.17
N ALA A 62 -23.74 16.07 -29.22
CA ALA A 62 -25.17 16.35 -29.10
C ALA A 62 -25.56 16.93 -27.71
N LEU A 63 -24.93 16.43 -26.64
CA LEU A 63 -25.09 17.01 -25.29
C LEU A 63 -24.48 18.42 -25.22
N ARG A 64 -23.22 18.57 -25.65
CA ARG A 64 -22.47 19.83 -25.66
C ARG A 64 -23.15 20.90 -26.52
N ASP A 65 -23.74 20.56 -27.65
CA ASP A 65 -24.27 21.55 -28.59
C ASP A 65 -25.80 21.73 -28.47
N GLY A 66 -26.43 21.08 -27.49
CA GLY A 66 -27.88 21.18 -27.26
C GLY A 66 -28.73 20.55 -28.37
N GLN A 67 -28.17 19.59 -29.10
CA GLN A 67 -28.86 18.91 -30.19
C GLN A 67 -29.71 17.76 -29.61
N SER A 68 -31.00 17.74 -29.95
CA SER A 68 -31.90 16.64 -29.60
C SER A 68 -31.52 15.36 -30.34
N THR A 69 -31.57 14.23 -29.65
CA THR A 69 -31.36 12.89 -30.20
C THR A 69 -32.64 12.06 -30.06
N ASP A 70 -32.69 10.93 -30.76
CA ASP A 70 -33.72 9.89 -30.58
C ASP A 70 -33.32 8.83 -29.55
N SER A 71 -32.14 8.96 -28.92
CA SER A 71 -31.64 8.03 -27.90
C SER A 71 -32.16 8.42 -26.52
N PRO A 72 -33.02 7.60 -25.89
CA PRO A 72 -33.51 7.89 -24.53
C PRO A 72 -32.38 7.98 -23.50
N GLN A 73 -31.28 7.24 -23.71
CA GLN A 73 -30.12 7.25 -22.80
C GLN A 73 -29.36 8.57 -22.84
N ILE A 74 -29.24 9.20 -24.01
CA ILE A 74 -28.59 10.52 -24.14
C ILE A 74 -29.51 11.60 -23.57
N GLU A 75 -30.81 11.56 -23.92
CA GLU A 75 -31.76 12.55 -23.42
C GLU A 75 -31.91 12.52 -21.90
N ALA A 76 -31.82 11.34 -21.27
CA ALA A 76 -31.87 11.19 -19.81
C ALA A 76 -30.72 11.90 -19.09
N GLN A 77 -29.54 12.01 -19.72
CA GLN A 77 -28.34 12.61 -19.12
C GLN A 77 -28.27 14.13 -19.33
N ARG A 78 -29.17 14.71 -20.13
CA ARG A 78 -29.06 16.11 -20.58
C ARG A 78 -29.04 17.10 -19.42
N ALA A 79 -29.91 16.94 -18.43
CA ALA A 79 -29.98 17.84 -17.28
C ALA A 79 -28.67 17.83 -16.48
N ASP A 80 -28.10 16.65 -16.23
CA ASP A 80 -26.86 16.51 -15.47
C ASP A 80 -25.67 17.10 -16.23
N TYR A 81 -25.60 16.89 -17.54
CA TYR A 81 -24.58 17.49 -18.39
C TYR A 81 -24.71 19.02 -18.49
N GLU A 82 -25.91 19.59 -18.51
CA GLU A 82 -26.09 21.04 -18.40
C GLU A 82 -25.55 21.58 -17.07
N GLY A 83 -25.75 20.82 -15.98
CA GLY A 83 -25.10 21.09 -14.69
C GLY A 83 -23.58 21.09 -14.79
N LEU A 84 -23.00 20.01 -15.32
CA LEU A 84 -21.55 19.90 -15.54
C LEU A 84 -20.99 21.06 -16.37
N PHE A 85 -21.63 21.41 -17.50
CA PHE A 85 -21.18 22.51 -18.36
C PHE A 85 -21.26 23.86 -17.66
N THR A 86 -22.27 24.07 -16.82
CA THR A 86 -22.38 25.28 -15.99
C THR A 86 -21.22 25.36 -15.01
N SER A 87 -20.96 24.31 -14.24
CA SER A 87 -19.84 24.28 -13.28
C SER A 87 -18.48 24.43 -13.96
N LEU A 88 -18.28 23.79 -15.12
CA LEU A 88 -17.06 23.96 -15.92
C LEU A 88 -16.91 25.40 -16.43
N GLY A 89 -18.00 26.02 -16.88
CA GLY A 89 -18.02 27.42 -17.32
C GLY A 89 -17.65 28.39 -16.20
N GLU A 90 -18.20 28.18 -14.99
CA GLU A 90 -17.86 28.94 -13.78
C GLU A 90 -16.38 28.79 -13.40
N ALA A 91 -15.79 27.61 -13.65
CA ALA A 91 -14.36 27.34 -13.48
C ALA A 91 -13.47 27.84 -14.65
N GLY A 92 -14.04 28.58 -15.62
CA GLY A 92 -13.32 29.16 -16.75
C GLY A 92 -13.00 28.17 -17.88
N VAL A 93 -13.85 27.15 -18.06
CA VAL A 93 -13.78 26.19 -19.17
C VAL A 93 -14.94 26.42 -20.13
N ASP A 94 -14.65 27.00 -21.29
CA ASP A 94 -15.65 27.30 -22.30
C ASP A 94 -16.23 26.01 -22.89
N ARG A 95 -17.57 25.91 -22.85
CA ARG A 95 -18.34 24.75 -23.35
C ARG A 95 -17.98 24.35 -24.78
N SER A 96 -17.77 25.32 -25.66
CA SER A 96 -17.44 25.08 -27.08
C SER A 96 -16.05 24.47 -27.30
N THR A 97 -15.16 24.52 -26.30
CA THR A 97 -13.81 23.95 -26.38
C THR A 97 -13.75 22.47 -25.98
N LEU A 98 -14.83 21.95 -25.38
CA LEU A 98 -14.89 20.60 -24.84
C LEU A 98 -14.95 19.56 -25.97
N GLN A 99 -14.12 18.53 -25.86
CA GLN A 99 -14.13 17.35 -26.75
C GLN A 99 -14.60 16.10 -26.01
N ALA A 100 -14.36 16.02 -24.71
CA ALA A 100 -14.96 15.04 -23.81
C ALA A 100 -15.07 15.65 -22.41
N ALA A 101 -16.14 15.32 -21.69
CA ALA A 101 -16.28 15.66 -20.29
C ALA A 101 -17.22 14.67 -19.59
N TRP A 102 -16.96 14.43 -18.31
CA TRP A 102 -17.79 13.59 -17.46
C TRP A 102 -17.61 14.03 -16.00
N PHE A 103 -18.45 13.48 -15.13
CA PHE A 103 -18.40 13.71 -13.70
C PHE A 103 -18.55 12.39 -12.97
N PHE A 104 -18.08 12.35 -11.73
CA PHE A 104 -18.21 11.21 -10.84
C PHE A 104 -18.21 11.68 -9.39
N HIS A 105 -18.69 10.82 -8.51
CA HIS A 105 -18.66 10.99 -7.07
C HIS A 105 -17.77 9.92 -6.46
N THR A 106 -16.85 10.28 -5.58
CA THR A 106 -16.03 9.31 -4.86
C THR A 106 -16.84 8.62 -3.77
N ALA A 107 -16.46 7.39 -3.41
CA ALA A 107 -17.06 6.71 -2.27
C ALA A 107 -16.71 7.44 -0.96
N SER A 108 -17.56 7.31 0.06
CA SER A 108 -17.24 7.79 1.40
C SER A 108 -16.28 6.84 2.10
N THR A 109 -15.48 7.35 3.05
CA THR A 109 -14.56 6.50 3.85
C THR A 109 -15.31 5.36 4.54
N ALA A 110 -16.51 5.64 5.07
CA ALA A 110 -17.35 4.62 5.72
C ALA A 110 -17.77 3.51 4.75
N SER A 111 -18.08 3.82 3.50
CA SER A 111 -18.43 2.82 2.49
C SER A 111 -17.22 1.99 2.06
N ILE A 112 -16.05 2.61 1.92
CA ILE A 112 -14.80 1.92 1.54
C ILE A 112 -14.39 0.92 2.63
N LEU A 113 -14.47 1.35 3.90
CA LEU A 113 -13.96 0.59 5.05
C LEU A 113 -15.00 -0.31 5.71
N GLN A 114 -16.24 -0.36 5.23
CA GLN A 114 -17.35 -1.05 5.89
C GLN A 114 -16.99 -2.50 6.28
N ASP A 115 -16.46 -3.28 5.35
CA ASP A 115 -16.15 -4.70 5.59
C ASP A 115 -14.98 -4.87 6.57
N ILE A 116 -13.86 -4.17 6.35
CA ILE A 116 -12.68 -4.31 7.21
C ILE A 116 -12.93 -3.80 8.64
N VAL A 117 -13.73 -2.73 8.81
CA VAL A 117 -14.13 -2.24 10.12
C VAL A 117 -15.04 -3.24 10.83
N ALA A 118 -16.01 -3.83 10.13
CA ALA A 118 -16.86 -4.87 10.72
C ALA A 118 -16.03 -6.09 11.16
N MET A 119 -15.06 -6.52 10.35
CA MET A 119 -14.14 -7.60 10.69
C MET A 119 -13.24 -7.25 11.89
N ARG A 120 -12.68 -6.03 11.92
CA ARG A 120 -11.85 -5.54 13.02
C ARG A 120 -12.65 -5.55 14.33
N ASP A 121 -13.83 -4.94 14.33
CA ASP A 121 -14.63 -4.76 15.55
C ASP A 121 -15.13 -6.11 16.10
N ASP A 122 -15.63 -7.00 15.24
CA ASP A 122 -16.01 -8.37 15.65
C ASP A 122 -14.79 -9.17 16.11
N ALA A 123 -13.63 -9.04 15.43
CA ALA A 123 -12.41 -9.73 15.84
C ALA A 123 -11.91 -9.24 17.20
N SER A 124 -11.83 -7.92 17.41
CA SER A 124 -11.45 -7.33 18.69
C SER A 124 -12.37 -7.78 19.83
N GLN A 125 -13.68 -7.81 19.59
CA GLN A 125 -14.63 -8.31 20.59
C GLN A 125 -14.38 -9.77 20.97
N ARG A 126 -14.09 -10.62 19.98
CA ARG A 126 -13.86 -12.07 20.18
C ARG A 126 -12.52 -12.37 20.84
N LEU A 127 -11.49 -11.61 20.49
CA LEU A 127 -10.15 -11.73 21.08
C LEU A 127 -10.14 -11.24 22.53
N GLY A 128 -11.01 -10.30 22.89
CA GLY A 128 -10.97 -9.65 24.21
C GLY A 128 -9.73 -8.77 24.39
N ASP A 129 -9.45 -8.40 25.63
CA ASP A 129 -8.35 -7.48 25.95
C ASP A 129 -6.97 -8.14 25.89
N ASP A 130 -6.89 -9.46 26.10
CA ASP A 130 -5.62 -10.19 26.21
C ASP A 130 -5.33 -11.16 25.04
N GLY A 131 -6.25 -11.28 24.09
CA GLY A 131 -6.18 -12.28 23.02
C GLY A 131 -6.57 -13.68 23.50
N VAL A 132 -6.37 -14.69 22.63
CA VAL A 132 -6.88 -16.05 22.88
C VAL A 132 -5.78 -17.00 23.33
N GLY A 133 -4.73 -17.15 22.52
CA GLY A 133 -3.67 -18.10 22.81
C GLY A 133 -2.69 -18.24 21.66
N CYS A 134 -1.51 -18.72 22.01
CA CYS A 134 -0.45 -19.09 21.09
C CYS A 134 0.19 -20.41 21.53
N ASP A 135 0.66 -21.17 20.55
CA ASP A 135 1.35 -22.44 20.74
C ASP A 135 2.74 -22.37 20.09
N VAL A 136 3.79 -22.46 20.90
CA VAL A 136 5.17 -22.57 20.41
C VAL A 136 5.40 -23.99 19.92
N THR A 137 5.82 -24.14 18.66
CA THR A 137 6.08 -25.44 18.02
C THR A 137 7.57 -25.70 17.80
N GLU A 138 8.39 -24.65 17.71
CA GLU A 138 9.83 -24.77 17.50
C GLU A 138 10.58 -23.59 18.16
N VAL A 139 11.73 -23.90 18.75
CA VAL A 139 12.72 -22.92 19.21
C VAL A 139 14.08 -23.32 18.67
N VAL A 140 14.70 -22.43 17.89
CA VAL A 140 16.05 -22.59 17.35
C VAL A 140 16.96 -21.60 18.05
N GLU A 141 17.86 -22.13 18.87
CA GLU A 141 18.93 -21.35 19.51
C GLU A 141 20.00 -20.98 18.44
N ASP A 142 20.59 -19.79 18.52
CA ASP A 142 21.64 -19.31 17.61
C ASP A 142 21.33 -19.52 16.11
N TYR A 143 20.12 -19.15 15.70
CA TYR A 143 19.74 -19.24 14.29
C TYR A 143 20.70 -18.43 13.40
N GLY A 144 21.30 -19.11 12.42
CA GLY A 144 22.28 -18.55 11.50
C GLY A 144 23.74 -18.88 11.86
N GLU A 145 23.98 -19.41 13.07
CA GLU A 145 25.30 -19.81 13.58
C GLU A 145 26.34 -18.67 13.52
N ASP A 146 25.89 -17.44 13.79
CA ASP A 146 26.73 -16.24 13.73
C ASP A 146 26.55 -15.29 14.92
N ASN A 147 25.96 -15.77 16.01
CA ASN A 147 25.73 -15.02 17.26
C ASN A 147 24.91 -13.74 17.08
N THR A 148 24.04 -13.67 16.07
CA THR A 148 23.09 -12.55 15.93
C THR A 148 21.73 -12.85 16.53
N THR A 149 21.37 -14.13 16.62
CA THR A 149 20.07 -14.56 17.12
C THR A 149 20.26 -15.27 18.45
N PHE A 150 19.54 -14.87 19.49
CA PHE A 150 19.42 -15.69 20.69
C PHE A 150 18.48 -16.86 20.40
N ARG A 151 17.25 -16.54 20.01
CA ARG A 151 16.20 -17.52 19.68
C ARG A 151 15.41 -17.10 18.45
N LEU A 152 15.20 -18.05 17.54
CA LEU A 152 14.13 -18.01 16.56
C LEU A 152 13.01 -18.95 17.04
N ILE A 153 11.85 -18.38 17.34
CA ILE A 153 10.68 -19.08 17.88
C ILE A 153 9.63 -19.14 16.78
N ARG A 154 9.04 -20.31 16.56
CA ARG A 154 7.92 -20.49 15.63
C ARG A 154 6.76 -21.15 16.34
N GLY A 155 5.56 -20.88 15.84
CA GLY A 155 4.35 -21.40 16.43
C GLY A 155 3.11 -20.99 15.69
N THR A 156 1.97 -21.13 16.35
CA THR A 156 0.69 -20.61 15.88
C THR A 156 0.02 -19.74 16.94
N PHE A 157 -0.88 -18.87 16.50
CA PHE A 157 -1.79 -18.13 17.36
C PHE A 157 -3.23 -18.24 16.82
N SER A 158 -4.19 -18.16 17.74
CA SER A 158 -5.60 -18.24 17.38
C SER A 158 -6.14 -16.90 16.87
N THR A 159 -6.82 -16.92 15.71
CA THR A 159 -7.44 -15.75 15.10
C THR A 159 -8.86 -16.04 14.61
N PRO A 160 -9.79 -15.07 14.65
CA PRO A 160 -11.08 -15.16 13.98
C PRO A 160 -10.96 -15.32 12.46
N GLN A 161 -11.63 -16.32 11.88
CA GLN A 161 -11.70 -16.56 10.43
C GLN A 161 -12.99 -16.00 9.83
N TYR A 162 -12.85 -15.27 8.72
CA TYR A 162 -13.96 -14.75 7.90
C TYR A 162 -13.92 -15.25 6.45
N MET A 163 -12.89 -16.00 6.05
CA MET A 163 -12.76 -16.57 4.71
C MET A 163 -13.32 -18.00 4.65
N GLU A 164 -14.01 -18.37 3.57
CA GLU A 164 -14.59 -19.72 3.37
C GLU A 164 -13.55 -20.85 3.42
N SER A 165 -12.28 -20.52 3.18
CA SER A 165 -11.14 -21.44 3.24
C SER A 165 -9.89 -20.68 3.64
N ASP A 166 -8.94 -21.37 4.28
CA ASP A 166 -7.59 -20.85 4.48
C ASP A 166 -6.77 -20.84 3.18
N PHE A 167 -7.02 -21.80 2.30
CA PHE A 167 -6.26 -21.95 1.06
C PHE A 167 -6.82 -21.05 -0.04
N PRO A 168 -5.96 -20.37 -0.81
CA PRO A 168 -6.41 -19.56 -1.95
C PRO A 168 -6.80 -20.42 -3.17
N PRO A 169 -7.68 -19.92 -4.06
CA PRO A 169 -8.49 -18.73 -3.88
C PRO A 169 -9.62 -18.98 -2.87
N ALA A 170 -9.90 -18.01 -2.01
CA ALA A 170 -10.98 -18.08 -1.03
C ALA A 170 -11.75 -16.76 -1.00
N ALA A 171 -13.07 -16.84 -1.05
CA ALA A 171 -13.96 -15.70 -0.85
C ALA A 171 -14.26 -15.51 0.64
N MET A 172 -14.61 -14.30 1.02
CA MET A 172 -15.13 -13.98 2.33
C MET A 172 -16.52 -14.60 2.50
N ARG A 173 -16.77 -15.19 3.67
CA ARG A 173 -18.13 -15.59 4.04
C ARG A 173 -18.94 -14.35 4.37
N ARG A 174 -20.14 -14.26 3.78
CA ARG A 174 -21.07 -13.16 3.99
C ARG A 174 -22.41 -13.67 4.49
N ASP A 175 -23.00 -12.94 5.42
CA ASP A 175 -24.33 -13.24 5.93
C ASP A 175 -25.44 -12.82 4.94
N ALA A 176 -26.71 -12.99 5.34
CA ALA A 176 -27.85 -12.62 4.50
C ALA A 176 -27.96 -11.12 4.16
N SER A 177 -27.24 -10.25 4.89
CA SER A 177 -27.16 -8.81 4.64
C SER A 177 -25.95 -8.42 3.76
N GLY A 178 -25.05 -9.37 3.50
CA GLY A 178 -23.82 -9.15 2.74
C GLY A 178 -22.62 -8.75 3.61
N SER A 179 -22.78 -8.70 4.94
CA SER A 179 -21.69 -8.36 5.86
C SER A 179 -20.75 -9.54 6.12
N PRO A 180 -19.46 -9.30 6.41
CA PRO A 180 -18.52 -10.36 6.78
C PRO A 180 -19.03 -11.18 7.97
N GLU A 181 -18.97 -12.51 7.87
CA GLU A 181 -19.47 -13.41 8.90
C GLU A 181 -18.32 -14.24 9.51
N PHE A 182 -18.21 -14.19 10.83
CA PHE A 182 -17.30 -15.06 11.58
C PHE A 182 -17.66 -16.55 11.39
N ILE A 183 -16.66 -17.37 11.15
CA ILE A 183 -16.80 -18.81 10.95
C ILE A 183 -16.39 -19.56 12.22
N GLU A 184 -15.12 -19.44 12.57
CA GLU A 184 -14.48 -20.14 13.67
C GLU A 184 -13.19 -19.44 14.08
N PHE A 185 -12.64 -19.85 15.23
CA PHE A 185 -11.24 -19.59 15.51
C PHE A 185 -10.36 -20.59 14.78
N ARG A 186 -9.21 -20.13 14.32
CA ARG A 186 -8.24 -20.95 13.62
C ARG A 186 -6.83 -20.58 14.03
N GLU A 187 -5.90 -21.47 13.73
CA GLU A 187 -4.48 -21.25 13.95
C GLU A 187 -3.83 -20.60 12.73
N VAL A 188 -3.03 -19.57 12.97
CA VAL A 188 -2.18 -18.88 11.99
C VAL A 188 -0.75 -18.88 12.48
N VAL A 189 0.20 -19.08 11.57
CA VAL A 189 1.62 -19.18 11.89
C VAL A 189 2.20 -17.84 12.34
N PHE A 190 3.15 -17.89 13.27
CA PHE A 190 4.02 -16.76 13.59
C PHE A 190 5.48 -17.19 13.63
N ALA A 191 6.38 -16.22 13.44
CA ALA A 191 7.78 -16.32 13.80
C ALA A 191 8.18 -15.13 14.68
N ILE A 192 8.99 -15.37 15.69
CA ILE A 192 9.61 -14.36 16.56
C ILE A 192 11.11 -14.57 16.57
N LEU A 193 11.87 -13.49 16.41
CA LEU A 193 13.31 -13.48 16.60
C LEU A 193 13.68 -12.59 17.78
N ILE A 194 14.31 -13.20 18.78
CA ILE A 194 14.95 -12.50 19.89
C ILE A 194 16.45 -12.40 19.56
N PRO A 195 17.01 -11.20 19.42
CA PRO A 195 18.42 -11.03 19.08
C PRO A 195 19.35 -11.38 20.24
N GLN A 196 20.58 -11.77 19.90
CA GLN A 196 21.61 -12.19 20.86
C GLN A 196 21.99 -11.08 21.86
N ILE A 197 22.05 -9.82 21.40
CA ILE A 197 22.45 -8.67 22.22
C ILE A 197 21.60 -8.51 23.48
N LEU A 198 20.30 -8.86 23.43
CA LEU A 198 19.40 -8.72 24.58
C LEU A 198 19.71 -9.73 25.68
N ALA A 199 20.08 -10.95 25.30
CA ALA A 199 20.51 -11.98 26.24
C ALA A 199 21.86 -11.62 26.87
N GLU A 200 22.82 -11.13 26.07
CA GLU A 200 24.14 -10.72 26.56
C GLU A 200 24.10 -9.54 27.53
N GLU A 201 23.23 -8.58 27.28
CA GLU A 201 23.07 -7.38 28.11
C GLU A 201 22.07 -7.58 29.27
N GLY A 202 21.31 -8.68 29.26
CA GLY A 202 20.33 -9.00 30.29
C GLY A 202 19.18 -7.98 30.37
N ARG A 203 18.71 -7.46 29.22
CA ARG A 203 17.65 -6.44 29.14
C ARG A 203 16.56 -6.80 28.11
N SER A 204 15.41 -6.16 28.24
CA SER A 204 14.31 -6.27 27.27
C SER A 204 14.56 -5.43 26.02
N GLY A 205 13.93 -5.83 24.91
CA GLY A 205 13.88 -5.08 23.66
C GLY A 205 12.46 -4.98 23.11
N SER A 206 12.13 -3.83 22.54
CA SER A 206 10.80 -3.54 21.99
C SER A 206 10.43 -4.49 20.86
N MET A 207 9.19 -4.95 20.87
CA MET A 207 8.62 -5.77 19.81
C MET A 207 8.35 -4.93 18.54
N THR A 208 8.66 -5.49 17.38
CA THR A 208 8.44 -4.86 16.08
C THR A 208 7.81 -5.85 15.11
N ILE A 209 6.66 -5.48 14.56
CA ILE A 209 5.98 -6.26 13.53
C ILE A 209 6.69 -6.05 12.20
N LEU A 210 6.98 -7.15 11.50
CA LEU A 210 7.51 -7.10 10.16
C LEU A 210 6.42 -7.34 9.10
N GLY A 211 6.32 -6.41 8.16
CA GLY A 211 5.56 -6.56 6.92
C GLY A 211 6.43 -7.04 5.77
N HIS A 212 6.13 -8.22 5.23
CA HIS A 212 6.93 -8.83 4.17
C HIS A 212 6.61 -8.23 2.78
N GLY A 213 7.55 -8.39 1.84
CA GLY A 213 7.39 -7.98 0.45
C GLY A 213 6.45 -8.89 -0.35
N PHE A 214 6.20 -8.53 -1.61
CA PHE A 214 5.32 -9.28 -2.51
C PHE A 214 5.74 -10.76 -2.63
N MET A 215 4.80 -11.69 -2.40
CA MET A 215 4.99 -13.15 -2.41
C MET A 215 5.98 -13.69 -1.36
N GLY A 216 6.25 -12.91 -0.30
CA GLY A 216 7.01 -13.33 0.86
C GLY A 216 6.17 -14.03 1.93
N ASP A 217 6.76 -14.25 3.10
CA ASP A 217 6.12 -14.77 4.31
C ASP A 217 6.73 -14.16 5.58
N GLY A 218 6.02 -14.30 6.70
CA GLY A 218 6.43 -13.73 7.98
C GLY A 218 7.74 -14.33 8.51
N ASP A 219 7.93 -15.65 8.38
CA ASP A 219 9.13 -16.35 8.85
C ASP A 219 10.39 -15.91 8.09
N GLY A 220 10.32 -15.87 6.76
CA GLY A 220 11.40 -15.40 5.90
C GLY A 220 11.79 -13.95 6.20
N MET A 221 10.80 -13.09 6.45
CA MET A 221 11.03 -11.70 6.82
C MET A 221 11.72 -11.56 8.19
N VAL A 222 11.26 -12.29 9.20
CA VAL A 222 11.87 -12.33 10.54
C VAL A 222 13.31 -12.81 10.48
N ARG A 223 13.56 -13.93 9.77
CA ARG A 223 14.91 -14.47 9.61
C ARG A 223 15.85 -13.54 8.84
N GLY A 224 15.32 -12.88 7.80
CA GLY A 224 16.10 -11.96 6.96
C GLY A 224 16.58 -10.72 7.70
N ASN A 225 15.92 -10.32 8.78
CA ASN A 225 16.24 -9.09 9.53
C ASN A 225 17.02 -9.34 10.84
N ARG A 226 17.51 -10.55 11.09
CA ARG A 226 18.25 -10.91 12.31
C ARG A 226 19.45 -10.00 12.63
N VAL A 227 20.17 -9.53 11.61
CA VAL A 227 21.31 -8.62 11.80
C VAL A 227 20.85 -7.26 12.31
N PHE A 228 19.75 -6.74 11.75
CA PHE A 228 19.15 -5.48 12.20
C PHE A 228 18.57 -5.62 13.61
N ALA A 229 17.89 -6.73 13.91
CA ALA A 229 17.41 -7.04 15.26
C ALA A 229 18.56 -7.00 16.27
N ASN A 230 19.69 -7.64 15.96
CA ASN A 230 20.85 -7.67 16.84
C ASN A 230 21.56 -6.33 16.96
N MET A 231 21.64 -5.57 15.87
CA MET A 231 22.24 -4.24 15.88
C MET A 231 21.45 -3.25 16.74
N THR A 232 20.13 -3.44 16.86
CA THR A 232 19.22 -2.47 17.51
C THR A 232 18.64 -2.97 18.82
N GLY A 233 18.81 -4.24 19.16
CA GLY A 233 18.18 -4.85 20.32
C GLY A 233 16.66 -4.86 20.22
N ARG A 234 16.11 -5.08 19.02
CA ARG A 234 14.66 -5.18 18.79
C ARG A 234 14.23 -6.62 18.60
N VAL A 235 13.10 -6.98 19.20
CA VAL A 235 12.46 -8.29 18.99
C VAL A 235 11.58 -8.18 17.76
N MET A 236 11.74 -9.08 16.80
CA MET A 236 11.01 -9.02 15.54
C MET A 236 9.98 -10.13 15.45
N ILE A 237 8.75 -9.78 15.12
CA ILE A 237 7.62 -10.72 14.97
C ILE A 237 6.99 -10.59 13.60
N GLY A 238 6.57 -11.71 13.00
CA GLY A 238 5.93 -11.70 11.69
C GLY A 238 4.95 -12.85 11.50
N THR A 239 3.93 -12.58 10.69
CA THR A 239 2.99 -13.56 10.14
C THR A 239 2.77 -13.25 8.66
N ASP A 240 2.03 -14.10 7.96
CA ASP A 240 1.80 -13.96 6.52
C ASP A 240 0.80 -12.85 6.20
N TRP A 241 1.19 -12.03 5.22
CA TRP A 241 0.34 -11.05 4.56
C TRP A 241 -0.47 -11.71 3.46
N LYS A 242 -1.49 -12.47 3.88
CA LYS A 242 -2.40 -13.22 3.01
C LYS A 242 -2.97 -12.36 1.89
N GLY A 243 -3.22 -12.99 0.76
CA GLY A 243 -3.68 -12.36 -0.47
C GLY A 243 -2.56 -11.91 -1.40
N TRP A 244 -1.28 -12.06 -1.01
CA TRP A 244 -0.05 -12.06 -1.84
C TRP A 244 1.16 -12.59 -1.02
N SER A 245 0.95 -13.69 -0.28
CA SER A 245 2.01 -14.40 0.45
C SER A 245 2.52 -15.64 -0.30
N SER A 246 3.58 -16.27 0.22
CA SER A 246 4.16 -17.48 -0.35
C SER A 246 3.31 -18.75 -0.15
N ASP A 247 2.14 -18.63 0.48
CA ASP A 247 1.22 -19.72 0.85
C ASP A 247 0.27 -20.18 -0.29
N GLY A 248 0.68 -19.97 -1.55
CA GLY A 248 -0.10 -20.34 -2.73
C GLY A 248 -0.84 -19.18 -3.40
N ASP A 249 -0.72 -17.95 -2.89
CA ASP A 249 -1.36 -16.78 -3.51
C ASP A 249 -0.79 -16.48 -4.92
N PHE A 250 0.43 -16.93 -5.25
CA PHE A 250 0.99 -16.79 -6.59
C PHE A 250 0.13 -17.50 -7.66
N ASP A 251 -0.31 -18.73 -7.38
CA ASP A 251 -1.17 -19.49 -8.29
C ASP A 251 -2.56 -18.85 -8.37
N ALA A 252 -3.11 -18.41 -7.24
CA ALA A 252 -4.41 -17.74 -7.21
C ALA A 252 -4.39 -16.36 -7.90
N LEU A 253 -3.29 -15.63 -7.86
CA LEU A 253 -3.09 -14.41 -8.65
C LEU A 253 -3.00 -14.74 -10.15
N THR A 254 -2.28 -15.79 -10.51
CA THR A 254 -2.20 -16.31 -11.89
C THR A 254 -3.59 -16.64 -12.43
N TYR A 255 -4.45 -17.30 -11.64
CA TYR A 255 -5.85 -17.54 -11.99
C TYR A 255 -6.65 -16.24 -12.15
N SER A 256 -6.40 -15.25 -11.31
CA SER A 256 -7.08 -13.94 -11.36
C SER A 256 -6.76 -13.16 -12.63
N LEU A 257 -5.58 -13.36 -13.23
CA LEU A 257 -5.23 -12.73 -14.52
C LEU A 257 -5.97 -13.37 -15.70
N ILE A 258 -6.39 -14.63 -15.58
CA ILE A 258 -7.21 -15.32 -16.59
C ILE A 258 -8.69 -15.01 -16.39
N ASN A 259 -9.14 -14.90 -15.13
CA ASN A 259 -10.49 -14.46 -14.78
C ASN A 259 -10.44 -13.43 -13.64
N VAL A 260 -10.66 -12.17 -13.99
CA VAL A 260 -10.50 -11.06 -13.03
C VAL A 260 -11.52 -11.02 -11.90
N GLU A 261 -12.60 -11.79 -11.98
CA GLU A 261 -13.53 -11.95 -10.85
C GLU A 261 -12.83 -12.50 -9.60
N TYR A 262 -11.72 -13.22 -9.77
CA TYR A 262 -10.93 -13.75 -8.66
C TYR A 262 -10.06 -12.71 -7.94
N PHE A 263 -9.87 -11.49 -8.48
CA PHE A 263 -9.15 -10.44 -7.76
C PHE A 263 -9.83 -10.03 -6.45
N GLN A 264 -11.17 -10.13 -6.37
CA GLN A 264 -11.89 -9.91 -5.13
C GLN A 264 -11.45 -10.89 -4.03
N HIS A 265 -11.14 -12.15 -4.38
CA HIS A 265 -10.71 -13.15 -3.40
C HIS A 265 -9.35 -12.78 -2.79
N GLN A 266 -8.43 -12.23 -3.59
CA GLN A 266 -7.14 -11.75 -3.11
C GLN A 266 -7.31 -10.58 -2.14
N GLN A 267 -8.17 -9.62 -2.50
CA GLN A 267 -8.44 -8.49 -1.63
C GLN A 267 -9.08 -8.91 -0.30
N GLU A 268 -10.06 -9.81 -0.34
CA GLU A 268 -10.72 -10.29 0.87
C GLU A 268 -9.73 -11.03 1.78
N ARG A 269 -8.77 -11.77 1.21
CA ARG A 269 -7.65 -12.35 1.95
C ARG A 269 -6.72 -11.29 2.55
N HIS A 270 -6.50 -10.15 1.89
CA HIS A 270 -5.76 -9.03 2.49
C HIS A 270 -6.47 -8.48 3.74
N MET A 271 -7.80 -8.35 3.73
CA MET A 271 -8.56 -7.94 4.92
C MET A 271 -8.43 -8.98 6.05
N GLN A 272 -8.50 -10.28 5.74
CA GLN A 272 -8.24 -11.34 6.72
C GLN A 272 -6.81 -11.26 7.28
N SER A 273 -5.83 -10.87 6.47
CA SER A 273 -4.45 -10.70 6.95
C SER A 273 -4.32 -9.57 7.99
N ILE A 274 -5.05 -8.46 7.83
CA ILE A 274 -5.05 -7.39 8.83
C ILE A 274 -5.65 -7.90 10.15
N VAL A 275 -6.74 -8.68 10.08
CA VAL A 275 -7.30 -9.37 11.27
C VAL A 275 -6.28 -10.32 11.91
N ASN A 276 -5.52 -11.06 11.11
CA ASN A 276 -4.48 -11.96 11.63
C ASN A 276 -3.40 -11.18 12.39
N ASN A 277 -2.96 -10.03 11.86
CA ASN A 277 -1.98 -9.18 12.55
C ASN A 277 -2.56 -8.56 13.84
N LEU A 278 -3.84 -8.14 13.81
CA LEU A 278 -4.56 -7.70 15.01
C LEU A 278 -4.59 -8.79 16.09
N ALA A 279 -4.98 -10.02 15.71
CA ALA A 279 -5.02 -11.16 16.62
C ALA A 279 -3.63 -11.53 17.16
N MET A 280 -2.59 -11.47 16.32
CA MET A 280 -1.20 -11.69 16.71
C MET A 280 -0.79 -10.68 17.79
N MET A 281 -0.99 -9.38 17.54
CA MET A 281 -0.58 -8.34 18.48
C MET A 281 -1.36 -8.38 19.78
N ARG A 282 -2.68 -8.53 19.70
CA ARG A 282 -3.52 -8.67 20.89
C ARG A 282 -3.07 -9.86 21.76
N THR A 283 -2.71 -10.98 21.15
CA THR A 283 -2.27 -12.19 21.86
C THR A 283 -0.87 -12.04 22.47
N PHE A 284 0.09 -11.47 21.74
CA PHE A 284 1.48 -11.34 22.21
C PHE A 284 1.69 -10.16 23.17
N THR A 285 0.81 -9.17 23.16
CA THR A 285 0.77 -8.11 24.19
C THR A 285 -0.07 -8.51 25.42
N GLY A 286 -0.87 -9.59 25.31
CA GLY A 286 -1.71 -10.12 26.38
C GLY A 286 -1.25 -11.50 26.88
N VAL A 287 -2.05 -12.54 26.66
CA VAL A 287 -1.84 -13.89 27.26
C VAL A 287 -0.49 -14.53 26.92
N CYS A 288 0.17 -14.11 25.83
CA CYS A 288 1.47 -14.61 25.40
C CYS A 288 2.63 -13.62 25.64
N ALA A 289 2.46 -12.58 26.45
CA ALA A 289 3.52 -11.61 26.76
C ALA A 289 4.65 -12.20 27.63
N ASP A 290 4.37 -13.26 28.41
CA ASP A 290 5.28 -13.86 29.38
C ASP A 290 5.65 -15.32 29.06
N LEU A 291 5.80 -15.64 27.78
CA LEU A 291 6.21 -17.00 27.36
C LEU A 291 7.52 -17.43 28.03
N PRO A 292 7.68 -18.71 28.43
CA PRO A 292 8.93 -19.24 28.97
C PRO A 292 10.13 -19.00 28.04
N GLU A 293 9.91 -19.04 26.73
CA GLU A 293 10.90 -18.82 25.68
C GLU A 293 11.40 -17.36 25.62
N PHE A 294 10.68 -16.42 26.22
CA PHE A 294 11.12 -15.03 26.32
C PHE A 294 12.03 -14.79 27.53
N GLN A 295 12.09 -15.75 28.47
CA GLN A 295 12.85 -15.61 29.70
C GLN A 295 14.32 -16.03 29.50
N HIS A 296 15.23 -15.20 30.02
CA HIS A 296 16.65 -15.50 30.15
C HIS A 296 17.19 -14.94 31.47
N GLU A 297 17.77 -15.81 32.32
CA GLU A 297 18.35 -15.44 33.63
C GLU A 297 17.44 -14.60 34.55
N GLY A 298 16.12 -14.74 34.41
CA GLY A 298 15.13 -13.99 35.19
C GLY A 298 14.67 -12.67 34.57
N THR A 299 15.13 -12.34 33.37
CA THR A 299 14.68 -11.20 32.56
C THR A 299 13.77 -11.69 31.44
N ASN A 300 12.60 -11.05 31.27
CA ASN A 300 11.80 -11.17 30.05
C ASN A 300 12.48 -10.31 28.96
N LEU A 301 12.99 -10.94 27.91
CA LEU A 301 13.73 -10.25 26.85
C LEU A 301 12.83 -9.46 25.88
N VAL A 302 11.51 -9.62 25.98
CA VAL A 302 10.55 -9.01 25.05
C VAL A 302 9.74 -7.94 25.77
N ASP A 303 9.85 -6.70 25.29
CA ASP A 303 9.03 -5.58 25.74
C ASP A 303 7.88 -5.33 24.75
N VAL A 304 6.66 -5.39 25.26
CA VAL A 304 5.40 -5.26 24.51
C VAL A 304 4.66 -3.96 24.83
N SER A 305 5.27 -3.06 25.62
CA SER A 305 4.64 -1.80 26.03
C SER A 305 4.59 -0.74 24.93
N ASP A 306 5.46 -0.85 23.92
CA ASP A 306 5.53 -0.01 22.73
C ASP A 306 5.87 -0.92 21.54
N VAL A 307 4.87 -1.23 20.71
CA VAL A 307 5.03 -2.10 19.54
C VAL A 307 5.09 -1.25 18.29
N ASN A 308 6.14 -1.45 17.50
CA ASN A 308 6.33 -0.67 16.27
C ASN A 308 6.14 -1.53 15.01
N TYR A 309 6.09 -0.86 13.86
CA TYR A 309 5.95 -1.49 12.55
C TYR A 309 7.14 -1.24 11.63
N TRP A 310 7.57 -2.29 10.93
CA TRP A 310 8.59 -2.25 9.89
C TRP A 310 8.05 -2.96 8.64
N GLY A 311 7.57 -2.18 7.67
CA GLY A 311 7.02 -2.69 6.43
C GLY A 311 7.98 -2.47 5.27
N VAL A 312 8.28 -3.50 4.50
CA VAL A 312 9.12 -3.40 3.29
C VAL A 312 8.30 -3.72 2.05
N SER A 313 8.40 -2.89 1.01
CA SER A 313 7.78 -3.16 -0.29
C SER A 313 6.25 -3.27 -0.17
N PHE A 314 5.69 -4.47 -0.35
CA PHE A 314 4.29 -4.75 -0.10
C PHE A 314 3.85 -4.41 1.34
N GLY A 315 4.67 -4.73 2.35
CA GLY A 315 4.45 -4.26 3.71
C GLY A 315 4.47 -2.73 3.80
N GLY A 316 5.33 -2.05 3.05
CA GLY A 316 5.35 -0.58 2.97
C GLY A 316 4.10 0.03 2.30
N LEU A 317 3.51 -0.67 1.32
CA LEU A 317 2.27 -0.28 0.63
C LEU A 317 1.02 -0.46 1.50
N ARG A 318 1.03 -1.46 2.37
CA ARG A 318 -0.13 -1.84 3.20
C ARG A 318 0.02 -1.44 4.67
N GLY A 319 1.19 -0.94 5.06
CA GLY A 319 1.50 -0.48 6.42
C GLY A 319 0.50 0.53 6.98
N PRO A 320 0.08 1.56 6.24
CA PRO A 320 -0.96 2.49 6.72
C PRO A 320 -2.27 1.81 7.09
N ALA A 321 -2.71 0.81 6.32
CA ALA A 321 -3.91 0.04 6.64
C ALA A 321 -3.75 -0.78 7.92
N LEU A 322 -2.59 -1.43 8.11
CA LEU A 322 -2.29 -2.19 9.33
C LEU A 322 -2.24 -1.28 10.56
N MET A 323 -1.44 -0.20 10.51
CA MET A 323 -1.31 0.75 11.63
C MET A 323 -2.61 1.50 11.91
N SER A 324 -3.55 1.54 10.97
CA SER A 324 -4.89 2.11 11.18
C SER A 324 -5.88 1.15 11.85
N MET A 325 -5.61 -0.15 11.81
CA MET A 325 -6.55 -1.21 12.19
C MET A 325 -6.08 -2.06 13.38
N VAL A 326 -4.80 -1.96 13.77
CA VAL A 326 -4.17 -2.70 14.88
C VAL A 326 -3.82 -1.71 16.00
N PRO A 327 -4.65 -1.54 17.05
CA PRO A 327 -4.49 -0.48 18.06
C PRO A 327 -3.20 -0.52 18.87
N GLU A 328 -2.54 -1.66 18.92
CA GLU A 328 -1.27 -1.86 19.62
C GLU A 328 -0.09 -1.18 18.91
N VAL A 329 -0.28 -0.67 17.68
CA VAL A 329 0.77 -0.17 16.81
C VAL A 329 0.44 1.25 16.35
N ASP A 330 1.24 2.23 16.80
CA ASP A 330 1.01 3.64 16.48
C ASP A 330 2.14 4.28 15.65
N ARG A 331 3.27 3.57 15.46
CA ARG A 331 4.43 4.07 14.72
C ARG A 331 5.07 3.02 13.83
N GLY A 332 5.43 3.41 12.60
CA GLY A 332 6.12 2.52 11.68
C GLY A 332 7.04 3.14 10.64
N VAL A 333 7.99 2.36 10.17
CA VAL A 333 8.84 2.69 9.01
C VAL A 333 8.32 1.96 7.78
N LEU A 334 8.11 2.71 6.71
CA LEU A 334 7.60 2.23 5.42
C LEU A 334 8.73 2.30 4.39
N TRP A 335 9.43 1.19 4.22
CA TRP A 335 10.55 1.05 3.30
C TRP A 335 10.06 0.78 1.88
N VAL A 336 10.56 1.59 0.93
CA VAL A 336 10.30 1.44 -0.52
C VAL A 336 8.82 1.12 -0.81
N GLY A 337 7.96 1.79 -0.05
CA GLY A 337 6.51 1.70 -0.11
C GLY A 337 5.92 2.86 -0.90
N GLY A 338 4.60 2.98 -0.83
CA GLY A 338 3.88 4.03 -1.53
C GLY A 338 2.37 3.86 -1.38
N SER A 339 1.62 4.21 -2.42
CA SER A 339 0.17 4.18 -2.41
C SER A 339 -0.39 4.04 -3.84
N SER A 340 -1.67 3.72 -3.96
CA SER A 340 -2.39 3.58 -5.24
C SER A 340 -1.81 2.50 -6.15
N PHE A 341 -2.23 1.27 -5.88
CA PHE A 341 -1.74 0.09 -6.60
C PHE A 341 -1.90 0.21 -8.13
N THR A 342 -3.00 0.78 -8.62
CA THR A 342 -3.22 0.96 -10.07
C THR A 342 -2.35 2.01 -10.75
N HIS A 343 -1.69 2.89 -9.99
CA HIS A 343 -0.70 3.82 -10.53
C HIS A 343 0.66 3.15 -10.76
N GLN A 344 0.95 2.08 -10.00
CA GLN A 344 2.24 1.40 -10.03
C GLN A 344 2.27 0.13 -10.88
N ILE A 345 1.16 -0.62 -11.02
CA ILE A 345 1.16 -1.96 -11.66
C ILE A 345 1.97 -1.97 -12.96
N GLU A 346 1.60 -1.12 -13.92
CA GLU A 346 2.21 -1.14 -15.26
C GLU A 346 3.69 -0.70 -15.25
N ARG A 347 4.11 0.03 -14.22
CA ARG A 347 5.50 0.47 -14.01
C ARG A 347 6.31 -0.50 -13.18
N SER A 348 5.68 -1.47 -12.54
CA SER A 348 6.36 -2.41 -11.67
C SER A 348 7.10 -3.46 -12.50
N THR A 349 8.37 -3.70 -12.17
CA THR A 349 9.13 -4.81 -12.74
C THR A 349 8.48 -6.16 -12.45
N HIS A 350 7.76 -6.31 -11.32
CA HIS A 350 6.96 -7.49 -11.00
C HIS A 350 5.84 -7.76 -12.01
N TYR A 351 5.25 -6.70 -12.56
CA TYR A 351 4.18 -6.84 -13.53
C TYR A 351 4.67 -7.39 -14.87
N THR A 352 5.95 -7.27 -15.21
CA THR A 352 6.51 -7.77 -16.48
C THR A 352 6.18 -9.24 -16.72
N THR A 353 6.27 -10.08 -15.69
CA THR A 353 5.95 -11.51 -15.80
C THR A 353 4.44 -11.76 -15.88
N PHE A 354 3.64 -11.01 -15.11
CA PHE A 354 2.20 -11.15 -15.09
C PHE A 354 1.53 -10.64 -16.37
N ASP A 355 2.07 -9.58 -16.98
CA ASP A 355 1.58 -9.02 -18.24
C ASP A 355 1.65 -10.04 -19.38
N LEU A 356 2.68 -10.89 -19.39
CA LEU A 356 2.78 -11.98 -20.39
C LEU A 356 1.55 -12.88 -20.33
N LEU A 357 1.16 -13.34 -19.13
CA LEU A 357 -0.03 -14.16 -18.96
C LEU A 357 -1.31 -13.36 -19.21
N PHE A 358 -1.40 -12.14 -18.70
CA PHE A 358 -2.59 -11.31 -18.80
C PHE A 358 -2.93 -10.98 -20.26
N ALA A 359 -1.90 -10.85 -21.11
CA ALA A 359 -2.00 -10.60 -22.54
C ALA A 359 -2.23 -11.86 -23.40
N GLU A 360 -2.22 -13.06 -22.81
CA GLU A 360 -2.46 -14.28 -23.57
C GLU A 360 -3.88 -14.36 -24.14
N SER A 361 -4.04 -15.11 -25.23
CA SER A 361 -5.33 -15.31 -25.91
C SER A 361 -6.43 -15.95 -25.04
N ILE A 362 -6.05 -16.66 -23.98
CA ILE A 362 -6.96 -17.26 -23.01
C ILE A 362 -7.45 -16.26 -21.94
N ALA A 363 -6.80 -15.11 -21.84
CA ALA A 363 -7.06 -14.05 -20.87
C ALA A 363 -7.58 -12.81 -21.61
N TYR A 364 -6.83 -11.71 -21.63
CA TYR A 364 -7.28 -10.42 -22.15
C TYR A 364 -6.27 -9.89 -23.16
N PRO A 365 -6.29 -10.36 -24.42
CA PRO A 365 -5.29 -10.02 -25.42
C PRO A 365 -5.28 -8.54 -25.81
N SER A 366 -6.44 -7.87 -25.76
CA SER A 366 -6.57 -6.43 -26.00
C SER A 366 -5.84 -5.63 -24.93
N ARG A 367 -4.98 -4.70 -25.35
CA ARG A 367 -4.31 -3.78 -24.42
C ARG A 367 -5.34 -2.85 -23.76
N ASN A 368 -6.32 -2.41 -24.51
CA ASN A 368 -7.36 -1.50 -24.04
C ASN A 368 -8.25 -2.14 -22.97
N ASP A 369 -8.63 -3.41 -23.12
CA ASP A 369 -9.37 -4.14 -22.09
C ASP A 369 -8.57 -4.20 -20.79
N ARG A 370 -7.29 -4.59 -20.85
CA ARG A 370 -6.40 -4.64 -19.67
C ARG A 370 -6.27 -3.28 -18.98
N GLY A 371 -6.09 -2.20 -19.75
CA GLY A 371 -5.95 -0.84 -19.20
C GLY A 371 -7.21 -0.36 -18.47
N ILE A 372 -8.39 -0.59 -19.06
CA ILE A 372 -9.69 -0.26 -18.42
C ILE A 372 -9.90 -1.10 -17.17
N MET A 373 -9.61 -2.40 -17.24
CA MET A 373 -9.78 -3.31 -16.10
C MET A 373 -8.88 -2.92 -14.94
N ILE A 374 -7.58 -2.65 -15.18
CA ILE A 374 -6.66 -2.20 -14.13
C ILE A 374 -7.20 -0.93 -13.48
N ALA A 375 -7.65 0.06 -14.25
CA ALA A 375 -8.20 1.30 -13.69
C ALA A 375 -9.48 1.06 -12.87
N ALA A 376 -10.38 0.20 -13.35
CA ALA A 376 -11.63 -0.12 -12.65
C ALA A 376 -11.41 -0.92 -11.36
N MET A 377 -10.36 -1.75 -11.30
CA MET A 377 -10.06 -2.58 -10.14
C MET A 377 -9.53 -1.81 -8.93
N GLN A 378 -9.17 -0.52 -9.04
CA GLN A 378 -8.72 0.27 -7.88
C GLN A 378 -9.72 0.19 -6.72
N SER A 379 -11.02 0.27 -7.01
CA SER A 379 -12.07 0.20 -5.99
C SER A 379 -12.12 -1.12 -5.23
N LEU A 380 -11.56 -2.20 -5.80
CA LEU A 380 -11.41 -3.47 -5.08
C LEU A 380 -10.38 -3.29 -3.97
N TRP A 381 -9.24 -2.65 -4.25
CA TRP A 381 -8.13 -2.56 -3.29
C TRP A 381 -8.24 -1.45 -2.27
N ASP A 382 -9.13 -0.48 -2.46
CA ASP A 382 -9.24 0.71 -1.61
C ASP A 382 -9.40 0.39 -0.10
N SER A 383 -10.04 -0.72 0.27
CA SER A 383 -10.22 -1.08 1.69
C SER A 383 -8.92 -1.50 2.41
N THR A 384 -7.82 -1.69 1.67
CA THR A 384 -6.49 -1.99 2.21
C THR A 384 -5.37 -1.18 1.54
N ASP A 385 -5.67 -0.27 0.60
CA ASP A 385 -4.70 0.60 -0.05
C ASP A 385 -4.37 1.78 0.89
N ALA A 386 -3.09 2.14 0.98
CA ALA A 386 -2.64 3.26 1.79
C ALA A 386 -3.40 4.56 1.51
N GLU A 387 -3.79 4.80 0.24
CA GLU A 387 -4.56 5.99 -0.18
C GLU A 387 -5.74 6.32 0.74
N THR A 388 -6.46 5.29 1.21
CA THR A 388 -7.66 5.48 2.05
C THR A 388 -7.34 5.99 3.46
N PHE A 389 -6.16 5.63 3.98
CA PHE A 389 -5.77 5.85 5.38
C PHE A 389 -4.90 7.09 5.56
N LEU A 390 -4.05 7.37 4.58
CA LEU A 390 -3.06 8.45 4.61
C LEU A 390 -3.65 9.83 4.96
N PRO A 391 -4.82 10.27 4.45
CA PRO A 391 -5.39 11.57 4.80
C PRO A 391 -5.75 11.73 6.29
N TYR A 392 -5.86 10.61 7.02
CA TYR A 392 -6.34 10.57 8.40
C TYR A 392 -5.22 10.19 9.40
N HIS A 393 -3.96 10.10 8.98
CA HIS A 393 -2.90 9.58 9.83
C HIS A 393 -2.70 10.40 11.13
N GLU A 394 -2.86 11.72 11.11
CA GLU A 394 -2.66 12.57 12.31
C GLU A 394 -3.79 12.47 13.32
N ASN A 395 -5.04 12.51 12.84
CA ASN A 395 -6.22 12.74 13.68
C ASN A 395 -7.14 11.52 13.77
N GLY A 396 -6.90 10.50 12.94
CA GLY A 396 -7.82 9.39 12.73
C GLY A 396 -9.16 9.83 12.14
N LEU A 397 -10.10 8.89 12.15
CA LEU A 397 -11.51 9.07 11.84
C LEU A 397 -12.31 8.18 12.79
N ASP A 398 -13.12 8.79 13.67
CA ASP A 398 -13.76 8.10 14.80
C ASP A 398 -14.46 6.80 14.40
N GLY A 399 -14.13 5.72 15.12
CA GLY A 399 -14.62 4.36 14.86
C GLY A 399 -14.16 3.71 13.54
N LEU A 400 -13.46 4.41 12.66
CA LEU A 400 -13.06 3.89 11.34
C LEU A 400 -11.55 3.72 11.20
N ILE A 401 -10.79 4.78 11.51
CA ILE A 401 -9.33 4.84 11.34
C ILE A 401 -8.73 5.39 12.62
N GLN A 402 -7.78 4.68 13.21
CA GLN A 402 -7.00 5.25 14.31
C GLN A 402 -5.81 6.07 13.78
N PRO A 403 -5.35 7.09 14.52
CA PRO A 403 -4.16 7.84 14.12
C PRO A 403 -2.89 6.98 14.20
N PHE A 404 -1.90 7.32 13.38
CA PHE A 404 -0.60 6.66 13.33
C PHE A 404 0.48 7.59 12.78
N GLN A 405 1.73 7.29 13.14
CA GLN A 405 2.92 8.00 12.67
C GLN A 405 3.76 7.11 11.76
N MET A 406 4.32 7.70 10.71
CA MET A 406 5.09 6.96 9.72
C MET A 406 6.24 7.75 9.13
N VAL A 407 7.35 7.07 8.84
CA VAL A 407 8.37 7.60 7.94
C VAL A 407 8.45 6.75 6.68
N TYR A 408 8.33 7.38 5.53
CA TYR A 408 8.67 6.76 4.25
C TYR A 408 10.17 6.90 3.99
N ILE A 409 10.85 5.78 3.75
CA ILE A 409 12.24 5.78 3.30
C ILE A 409 12.28 5.04 1.96
N THR A 410 12.52 5.79 0.88
CA THR A 410 12.45 5.27 -0.48
C THR A 410 13.75 5.48 -1.24
N SER A 411 13.95 4.67 -2.27
CA SER A 411 15.07 4.76 -3.20
C SER A 411 14.62 5.39 -4.52
N MET A 412 15.43 6.29 -5.07
CA MET A 412 15.24 6.81 -6.42
C MET A 412 15.54 5.70 -7.43
N ASN A 413 14.76 5.72 -8.53
CA ASN A 413 14.84 4.73 -9.61
C ASN A 413 14.48 3.29 -9.17
N ASP A 414 13.85 3.11 -8.01
CA ASP A 414 13.12 1.89 -7.67
C ASP A 414 11.89 1.74 -8.58
N PHE A 415 11.85 0.65 -9.33
CA PHE A 415 10.71 0.28 -10.20
C PHE A 415 10.11 -1.09 -9.84
N GLN A 416 10.40 -1.66 -8.68
CA GLN A 416 9.52 -2.66 -8.07
C GLN A 416 8.30 -1.95 -7.46
N VAL A 417 8.56 -0.87 -6.72
CA VAL A 417 7.57 0.13 -6.31
C VAL A 417 8.04 1.48 -6.85
N ALA A 418 7.39 1.95 -7.92
CA ALA A 418 7.80 3.18 -8.60
C ALA A 418 7.84 4.38 -7.62
N THR A 419 8.87 5.23 -7.69
CA THR A 419 8.97 6.44 -6.86
C THR A 419 7.71 7.33 -6.95
N LEU A 420 7.00 7.31 -8.09
CA LEU A 420 5.71 8.00 -8.25
C LEU A 420 4.62 7.55 -7.26
N SER A 421 4.67 6.28 -6.83
CA SER A 421 3.79 5.70 -5.80
C SER A 421 4.05 6.33 -4.43
N CYS A 422 5.35 6.51 -4.08
CA CYS A 422 5.77 7.20 -2.86
C CYS A 422 5.44 8.70 -2.92
N ASP A 423 5.78 9.38 -4.02
CA ASP A 423 5.43 10.79 -4.26
C ASP A 423 3.93 11.04 -4.09
N ARG A 424 3.10 10.12 -4.58
CA ARG A 424 1.65 10.19 -4.39
C ARG A 424 1.28 10.02 -2.91
N ALA A 425 1.81 9.00 -2.24
CA ALA A 425 1.53 8.73 -0.83
C ALA A 425 1.86 9.95 0.05
N VAL A 426 3.05 10.53 -0.15
CA VAL A 426 3.54 11.72 0.55
C VAL A 426 2.61 12.91 0.35
N ARG A 427 2.15 13.17 -0.88
CA ARG A 427 1.19 14.25 -1.15
C ARG A 427 -0.21 13.97 -0.60
N THR A 428 -0.63 12.70 -0.59
CA THR A 428 -1.93 12.28 -0.03
C THR A 428 -1.97 12.46 1.49
N ALA A 429 -0.89 12.10 2.18
CA ALA A 429 -0.77 12.30 3.63
C ALA A 429 -0.39 13.74 4.03
N GLY A 430 0.13 14.56 3.10
CA GLY A 430 0.61 15.90 3.43
C GLY A 430 1.92 15.90 4.23
N LEU A 431 2.78 14.91 3.99
CA LEU A 431 4.03 14.75 4.72
C LEU A 431 5.06 15.81 4.36
N ALA A 432 5.92 16.15 5.32
CA ALA A 432 7.11 16.95 5.07
C ALA A 432 8.27 16.07 4.56
N ASN A 433 9.04 16.60 3.62
CA ASN A 433 10.22 15.98 3.05
C ASN A 433 11.48 16.56 3.69
N LEU A 434 12.36 15.68 4.16
CA LEU A 434 13.65 16.07 4.72
C LEU A 434 14.49 16.84 3.69
N GLU A 435 15.06 17.98 4.08
CA GLU A 435 15.89 18.82 3.21
C GLU A 435 17.05 18.06 2.56
N ALA A 436 17.67 17.14 3.32
CA ALA A 436 18.76 16.30 2.84
C ALA A 436 18.33 15.21 1.84
N SER A 437 17.03 14.99 1.60
CA SER A 437 16.57 14.06 0.57
C SER A 437 17.18 14.34 -0.79
N ALA A 438 17.57 13.29 -1.51
CA ALA A 438 18.10 13.42 -2.86
C ALA A 438 17.03 13.86 -3.89
N TRP A 439 15.75 13.76 -3.54
CA TRP A 439 14.62 14.16 -4.37
C TRP A 439 13.59 14.95 -3.57
N HIS A 440 13.10 16.04 -4.17
CA HIS A 440 12.03 16.88 -3.62
C HIS A 440 10.85 16.89 -4.60
N PRO A 441 9.79 16.09 -4.35
CA PRO A 441 8.64 16.04 -5.23
C PRO A 441 7.95 17.39 -5.30
N TRP A 442 7.44 17.76 -6.48
CA TRP A 442 6.59 18.93 -6.61
C TRP A 442 5.41 18.87 -5.63
N GLY A 443 5.08 19.99 -5.00
CA GLY A 443 3.91 20.11 -4.11
C GLY A 443 4.07 19.46 -2.74
N VAL A 444 5.30 19.10 -2.34
CA VAL A 444 5.64 18.58 -1.01
C VAL A 444 6.50 19.62 -0.28
N GLU A 445 6.19 19.90 0.99
CA GLU A 445 6.96 20.84 1.80
C GLU A 445 8.34 20.26 2.12
N VAL A 446 9.39 21.06 1.95
CA VAL A 446 10.77 20.68 2.30
C VAL A 446 11.15 21.35 3.60
N VAL A 447 11.62 20.58 4.56
CA VAL A 447 11.96 21.05 5.92
C VAL A 447 13.36 20.61 6.32
N SER A 448 14.13 21.53 6.91
CA SER A 448 15.40 21.16 7.54
C SER A 448 15.13 20.25 8.74
N GLY A 449 15.92 19.17 8.87
CA GLY A 449 15.76 18.22 9.97
C GLY A 449 16.15 18.80 11.35
N PRO A 450 15.76 18.13 12.44
CA PRO A 450 14.93 16.92 12.47
C PRO A 450 13.44 17.20 12.27
N ILE A 451 12.68 16.21 11.79
CA ILE A 451 11.21 16.26 11.68
C ILE A 451 10.60 15.49 12.84
N THR A 452 9.63 16.07 13.56
CA THR A 452 8.86 15.36 14.59
C THR A 452 7.56 14.83 14.01
N GLY A 453 7.25 13.55 14.20
CA GLY A 453 6.10 12.89 13.62
C GLY A 453 6.37 12.41 12.19
N SER A 454 5.32 12.29 11.39
CA SER A 454 5.41 11.66 10.07
C SER A 454 6.19 12.48 9.05
N GLY A 455 6.87 11.81 8.13
CA GLY A 455 7.67 12.47 7.09
C GLY A 455 8.21 11.50 6.04
N VAL A 456 9.05 12.01 5.14
CA VAL A 456 9.70 11.21 4.10
C VAL A 456 11.17 11.59 3.91
N ALA A 457 11.98 10.58 3.61
CA ALA A 457 13.34 10.73 3.11
C ALA A 457 13.53 9.94 1.81
N TYR A 458 14.05 10.62 0.78
CA TYR A 458 14.40 10.01 -0.51
C TYR A 458 15.91 9.81 -0.60
N PHE A 459 16.32 8.57 -0.85
CA PHE A 459 17.70 8.19 -1.07
C PHE A 459 17.97 7.96 -2.56
N ASP A 460 19.15 8.34 -3.06
CA ASP A 460 19.55 8.04 -4.44
C ASP A 460 20.84 7.22 -4.48
N GLY A 461 20.74 6.01 -5.03
CA GLY A 461 21.86 5.10 -5.22
C GLY A 461 22.65 5.31 -6.52
N ASN A 462 22.42 6.41 -7.25
CA ASN A 462 22.99 6.67 -8.58
C ASN A 462 22.69 5.54 -9.59
N PHE A 463 21.50 4.93 -9.47
CA PHE A 463 21.00 4.00 -10.47
C PHE A 463 20.65 4.74 -11.76
N PRO A 464 20.71 4.09 -12.93
CA PRO A 464 20.30 4.71 -14.19
C PRO A 464 18.85 5.21 -14.13
N GLU A 465 18.56 6.24 -14.92
CA GLU A 465 17.20 6.77 -15.04
C GLU A 465 16.26 5.72 -15.63
N VAL A 466 15.06 5.69 -15.06
CA VAL A 466 13.96 4.83 -15.47
C VAL A 466 13.31 5.31 -16.77
N PRO A 467 12.67 4.42 -17.56
CA PRO A 467 11.94 4.82 -18.76
C PRO A 467 10.81 5.81 -18.46
N THR A 468 10.59 6.75 -19.38
CA THR A 468 9.40 7.64 -19.32
C THR A 468 8.12 6.89 -19.71
N GLY A 469 6.98 7.30 -19.17
CA GLY A 469 5.66 6.71 -19.44
C GLY A 469 5.23 5.63 -18.43
N ASN A 470 4.32 4.75 -18.84
CA ASN A 470 3.80 3.62 -18.05
C ASN A 470 4.51 2.30 -18.40
N LEU A 471 5.84 2.33 -18.41
CA LEU A 471 6.71 1.16 -18.65
C LEU A 471 7.43 0.78 -17.37
N ALA A 472 7.70 -0.52 -17.24
CA ALA A 472 8.60 -1.02 -16.20
C ALA A 472 10.05 -0.67 -16.51
N GLY A 473 10.86 -0.54 -15.46
CA GLY A 473 12.31 -0.42 -15.56
C GLY A 473 12.97 -1.75 -15.94
N SER A 474 14.26 -1.72 -16.24
CA SER A 474 15.10 -2.92 -16.31
C SER A 474 15.07 -3.75 -15.02
N LEU A 475 14.84 -5.07 -15.16
CA LEU A 475 14.93 -6.05 -14.08
C LEU A 475 16.36 -6.20 -13.54
N ASP A 476 17.38 -5.94 -14.38
CA ASP A 476 18.80 -6.18 -14.06
C ASP A 476 19.32 -5.26 -12.95
N TYR A 477 18.82 -4.02 -12.91
CA TYR A 477 19.38 -2.98 -12.03
C TYR A 477 18.36 -2.13 -11.28
N HIS A 478 17.17 -1.85 -11.82
CA HIS A 478 16.19 -1.06 -11.04
C HIS A 478 15.61 -1.86 -9.87
N SER A 479 15.56 -3.20 -9.97
CA SER A 479 15.20 -4.06 -8.83
C SER A 479 16.22 -3.98 -7.70
N ASN A 480 17.48 -3.62 -7.98
CA ASN A 480 18.51 -3.46 -6.95
C ASN A 480 18.28 -2.20 -6.11
N ALA A 481 17.75 -1.12 -6.70
CA ALA A 481 17.42 0.11 -5.98
C ALA A 481 16.42 -0.13 -4.84
N HIS A 482 15.49 -1.08 -5.03
CA HIS A 482 14.47 -1.47 -4.06
C HIS A 482 15.07 -2.03 -2.76
N GLY A 483 16.11 -2.86 -2.86
CA GLY A 483 16.71 -3.52 -1.69
C GLY A 483 17.93 -2.79 -1.13
N GLN A 484 18.73 -2.11 -1.98
CA GLN A 484 20.03 -1.58 -1.57
C GLN A 484 19.96 -0.33 -0.68
N VAL A 485 18.81 0.33 -0.55
CA VAL A 485 18.63 1.47 0.39
C VAL A 485 18.58 1.01 1.85
N ILE A 486 17.99 -0.15 2.13
CA ILE A 486 17.77 -0.67 3.49
C ILE A 486 19.08 -0.85 4.29
N PRO A 487 20.15 -1.47 3.74
CA PRO A 487 21.40 -1.64 4.47
C PRO A 487 22.27 -0.37 4.57
N GLN A 488 21.81 0.78 4.06
CA GLN A 488 22.60 2.01 4.14
C GLN A 488 22.60 2.57 5.57
N PRO A 489 23.77 2.88 6.18
CA PRO A 489 23.86 3.38 7.55
C PRO A 489 22.98 4.58 7.86
N ALA A 490 22.97 5.58 6.97
CA ALA A 490 22.11 6.74 7.14
C ALA A 490 20.62 6.33 7.17
N ALA A 491 20.18 5.48 6.25
CA ALA A 491 18.79 5.07 6.13
C ALA A 491 18.32 4.26 7.35
N TYR A 492 19.04 3.19 7.74
CA TYR A 492 18.60 2.38 8.87
C TYR A 492 18.72 3.13 10.20
N THR A 493 19.71 4.03 10.37
CA THR A 493 19.82 4.84 11.59
C THR A 493 18.61 5.77 11.71
N MET A 494 18.21 6.41 10.61
CA MET A 494 17.01 7.25 10.57
C MET A 494 15.74 6.45 10.89
N ALA A 495 15.62 5.23 10.36
CA ALA A 495 14.51 4.34 10.65
C ALA A 495 14.41 3.98 12.13
N PHE A 496 15.52 3.55 12.75
CA PHE A 496 15.52 3.15 14.16
C PHE A 496 15.36 4.34 15.11
N ASP A 497 16.02 5.47 14.83
CA ASP A 497 15.80 6.72 15.56
C ASP A 497 14.31 7.09 15.55
N PHE A 498 13.65 6.99 14.40
CA PHE A 498 12.23 7.26 14.27
C PHE A 498 11.40 6.27 15.10
N LEU A 499 11.66 4.96 15.00
CA LEU A 499 10.93 3.98 15.79
C LEU A 499 11.07 4.23 17.30
N ASP A 500 12.25 4.62 17.77
CA ASP A 500 12.52 4.83 19.20
C ASP A 500 11.97 6.18 19.71
N THR A 501 11.95 7.22 18.88
CA THR A 501 11.73 8.60 19.35
C THR A 501 10.56 9.35 18.68
N GLY A 502 10.08 8.87 17.54
CA GLY A 502 9.12 9.58 16.70
C GLY A 502 9.73 10.78 15.96
N VAL A 503 11.06 10.83 15.88
CA VAL A 503 11.81 11.90 15.24
C VAL A 503 12.61 11.36 14.06
N ILE A 504 12.46 12.00 12.90
CA ILE A 504 13.24 11.73 11.70
C ILE A 504 14.49 12.60 11.76
N SER A 505 15.59 12.01 12.21
CA SER A 505 16.92 12.64 12.24
C SER A 505 17.48 12.82 10.83
N ASP A 506 18.22 13.91 10.60
CA ASP A 506 19.07 14.01 9.42
C ASP A 506 20.37 13.21 9.65
N THR A 507 20.42 12.01 9.06
CA THR A 507 21.56 11.09 9.14
C THR A 507 22.42 11.11 7.88
N CYS A 508 22.10 11.97 6.92
CA CYS A 508 22.77 12.06 5.63
C CYS A 508 23.95 13.05 5.68
N ASP A 509 25.01 12.81 4.90
CA ASP A 509 26.13 13.75 4.78
C ASP A 509 25.85 14.77 3.65
N GLY A 510 25.01 15.76 3.98
CA GLY A 510 24.59 16.82 3.07
C GLY A 510 23.47 16.43 2.10
N SER A 511 23.55 15.26 1.46
CA SER A 511 22.47 14.68 0.64
C SER A 511 22.37 13.18 0.88
N CYS A 512 21.16 12.63 0.88
CA CYS A 512 20.89 11.22 1.05
C CYS A 512 21.23 10.43 -0.23
N THR A 513 22.51 10.34 -0.55
CA THR A 513 23.03 9.61 -1.71
C THR A 513 23.95 8.47 -1.30
N PHE A 514 23.95 7.38 -2.07
CA PHE A 514 24.89 6.27 -1.94
C PHE A 514 25.32 5.75 -3.32
N GLU A 515 26.33 4.90 -3.38
CA GLU A 515 26.76 4.24 -4.63
C GLU A 515 26.14 2.84 -4.69
N GLY A 516 25.10 2.70 -5.51
CA GLY A 516 24.43 1.43 -5.77
C GLY A 516 25.24 0.54 -6.70
N ILE A 517 25.07 -0.77 -6.56
CA ILE A 517 25.67 -1.78 -7.44
C ILE A 517 24.65 -2.18 -8.49
N TRP A 518 24.97 -1.95 -9.76
CA TRP A 518 24.12 -2.28 -10.91
C TRP A 518 24.90 -2.78 -12.12
#